data_AF-A0A159Z4U9-F1
#
_entry.id   AF-A0A159Z4U9-F1
#
_cell.length_a   1.000
_cell.length_b   1.000
_cell.length_c   1.000
_cell.angle_alpha   90.00
_cell.angle_beta   90.00
_cell.angle_gamma   90.00
#
_symmetry.space_group_name_H-M   'P 1'
#
loop_
_entity.id
_entity.type
_entity.pdbx_description
1 polymer ?
#
loop_
_entity_poly.entity_id
_entity_poly.type
_entity_poly.pdbx_seq_one_letter_code
_entity_poly.pdbx_strand_id
1 'polypeptide(L)'
;MSGIGHNRGPALTSAGKGWQVHCWRKARTDLLPQLPLEVIRLRVRRAREIGLDYPSYATVRATTGHDIVAFLYSSNALHLFRADQALAAERAAKLAAQSGVARQLAAQPPLDPAAALAGLAGRAAH
;
A
#
# COMPACT_ATOMS: atom_id res chain seq x y z
N MET A 1 -5.28 -7.19 25.38
CA MET A 1 -6.43 -6.71 24.58
C MET A 1 -6.27 -7.22 23.15
N SER A 2 -7.08 -8.19 22.73
CA SER A 2 -7.08 -8.68 21.34
C SER A 2 -7.92 -7.72 20.50
N GLY A 3 -7.26 -6.86 19.71
CA GLY A 3 -7.95 -5.87 18.87
C GLY A 3 -8.79 -6.53 17.78
N ILE A 4 -9.96 -5.94 17.53
CA ILE A 4 -10.87 -6.24 16.41
C ILE A 4 -10.05 -6.21 15.10
N GLY A 5 -9.86 -7.38 14.46
CA GLY A 5 -9.08 -7.52 13.22
C GLY A 5 -8.16 -8.73 13.15
N HIS A 6 -7.90 -9.42 14.27
CA HIS A 6 -7.12 -10.67 14.27
C HIS A 6 -7.97 -11.86 13.83
N ASN A 7 -8.29 -11.96 12.54
CA ASN A 7 -8.92 -13.16 11.97
C ASN A 7 -7.88 -14.29 11.87
N ARG A 8 -7.42 -14.82 13.01
CA ARG A 8 -6.39 -15.87 13.12
C ARG A 8 -6.80 -17.24 12.56
N GLY A 9 -7.89 -17.31 11.79
CA GLY A 9 -8.52 -18.56 11.39
C GLY A 9 -8.92 -19.41 12.60
N PRO A 10 -9.47 -20.62 12.39
CA PRO A 10 -9.69 -21.57 13.46
C PRO A 10 -8.36 -21.93 14.14
N ALA A 11 -8.37 -22.18 15.45
CA ALA A 11 -7.21 -22.74 16.14
C ALA A 11 -6.97 -24.17 15.64
N LEU A 12 -5.91 -24.37 14.85
CA LEU A 12 -5.50 -25.67 14.32
C LEU A 12 -4.59 -26.35 15.34
N THR A 13 -5.18 -27.02 16.34
CA THR A 13 -4.45 -27.70 17.42
C THR A 13 -3.61 -28.86 16.87
N SER A 14 -2.51 -29.18 17.55
CA SER A 14 -1.36 -29.98 17.10
C SER A 14 -1.60 -31.41 16.61
N ALA A 15 -2.82 -31.93 16.64
CA ALA A 15 -3.17 -33.27 16.14
C ALA A 15 -3.91 -33.15 14.80
N GLY A 16 -3.26 -33.53 13.69
CA GLY A 16 -3.92 -33.65 12.37
C GLY A 16 -4.05 -32.34 11.58
N LYS A 17 -2.94 -31.61 11.39
CA LYS A 17 -2.89 -30.34 10.63
C LYS A 17 -3.44 -30.41 9.20
N GLY A 18 -3.39 -31.58 8.55
CA GLY A 18 -3.79 -31.72 7.14
C GLY A 18 -5.30 -31.56 6.91
N TRP A 19 -6.12 -32.30 7.66
CA TRP A 19 -7.57 -32.34 7.44
C TRP A 19 -8.26 -31.03 7.85
N GLN A 20 -7.88 -30.47 8.99
CA GLN A 20 -8.47 -29.20 9.47
C GLN A 20 -8.12 -28.02 8.54
N VAL A 21 -6.88 -27.95 8.04
CA VAL A 21 -6.48 -26.94 7.03
C VAL A 21 -7.25 -27.16 5.73
N HIS A 22 -7.41 -28.41 5.28
CA HIS A 22 -8.18 -28.73 4.09
C HIS A 22 -9.64 -28.27 4.22
N CYS A 23 -10.33 -28.65 5.30
CA CYS A 23 -11.71 -28.24 5.57
C CYS A 23 -11.86 -26.71 5.64
N TRP A 24 -10.92 -26.02 6.30
CA TRP A 24 -10.94 -24.56 6.36
C TRP A 24 -10.74 -23.91 5.00
N ARG A 25 -9.77 -24.39 4.20
CA ARG A 25 -9.53 -23.87 2.84
C ARG A 25 -10.77 -24.08 1.96
N LYS A 26 -11.36 -25.27 1.99
CA LYS A 26 -12.59 -25.59 1.25
C LYS A 26 -13.74 -24.67 1.67
N ALA A 27 -14.04 -24.60 2.96
CA ALA A 27 -15.10 -23.73 3.48
C ALA A 27 -14.88 -22.25 3.13
N ARG A 28 -13.63 -21.77 3.18
CA ARG A 28 -13.30 -20.40 2.80
C ARG A 28 -13.50 -20.13 1.30
N THR A 29 -13.14 -21.08 0.44
CA THR A 29 -13.40 -20.99 -1.01
C THR A 29 -14.89 -21.01 -1.30
N ASP A 30 -15.63 -21.92 -0.68
CA ASP A 30 -17.08 -22.08 -0.88
C ASP A 30 -17.86 -20.85 -0.38
N LEU A 31 -17.38 -20.21 0.71
CA LEU A 31 -18.01 -19.03 1.29
C LEU A 31 -17.81 -17.76 0.45
N LEU A 32 -16.68 -17.62 -0.24
CA LEU A 32 -16.32 -16.41 -0.98
C LEU A 32 -15.84 -16.74 -2.41
N PRO A 33 -16.73 -17.31 -3.26
CA PRO A 33 -16.37 -17.62 -4.65
C PRO A 33 -16.06 -16.36 -5.46
N GLN A 34 -16.73 -15.24 -5.11
CA GLN A 34 -16.44 -13.91 -5.62
C GLN A 34 -16.40 -12.93 -4.44
N LEU A 35 -15.56 -11.91 -4.56
CA LEU A 35 -15.47 -10.89 -3.53
C LEU A 35 -16.74 -10.01 -3.59
N PRO A 36 -17.42 -9.76 -2.45
CA PRO A 36 -18.58 -8.89 -2.42
C PRO A 36 -18.27 -7.50 -3.00
N LEU A 37 -19.26 -6.91 -3.68
CA LEU A 37 -19.10 -5.63 -4.38
C LEU A 37 -18.66 -4.50 -3.44
N GLU A 38 -19.16 -4.48 -2.21
CA GLU A 38 -18.80 -3.50 -1.19
C GLU A 38 -17.30 -3.55 -0.86
N VAL A 39 -16.74 -4.76 -0.79
CA VAL A 39 -15.31 -4.94 -0.54
C VAL A 39 -14.49 -4.50 -1.76
N ILE A 40 -14.97 -4.76 -2.98
CA ILE A 40 -14.34 -4.25 -4.21
C ILE A 40 -14.35 -2.72 -4.19
N ARG A 41 -15.50 -2.10 -3.89
CA ARG A 41 -15.64 -0.63 -3.78
C ARG A 41 -14.68 -0.03 -2.76
N LEU A 42 -14.53 -0.66 -1.60
CA LEU A 42 -13.55 -0.26 -0.59
C LEU A 42 -12.12 -0.36 -1.10
N ARG A 43 -11.77 -1.44 -1.80
CA ARG A 43 -10.43 -1.61 -2.39
C ARG A 43 -10.15 -0.61 -3.52
N VAL A 44 -11.13 -0.33 -4.37
CA VAL A 44 -11.01 0.68 -5.44
C VAL A 44 -10.85 2.07 -4.85
N ARG A 45 -11.64 2.41 -3.82
CA ARG A 45 -11.50 3.67 -3.09
C ARG A 45 -10.11 3.78 -2.47
N ARG A 46 -9.64 2.72 -1.81
CA ARG A 46 -8.31 2.69 -1.19
C ARG A 46 -7.19 2.84 -2.20
N ALA A 47 -7.27 2.17 -3.36
CA ALA A 47 -6.32 2.32 -4.44
C ALA A 47 -6.22 3.79 -4.91
N ARG A 48 -7.38 4.45 -5.09
CA ARG A 48 -7.45 5.87 -5.44
C ARG A 48 -6.85 6.77 -4.35
N GLU A 49 -7.17 6.52 -3.07
CA GLU A 49 -6.66 7.30 -1.93
C GLU A 49 -5.12 7.28 -1.85
N ILE A 50 -4.49 6.17 -2.21
CA ILE A 50 -3.03 6.04 -2.23
C ILE A 50 -2.42 6.37 -3.60
N GLY A 51 -3.23 6.75 -4.59
CA GLY A 51 -2.77 7.14 -5.93
C GLY A 51 -2.28 5.96 -6.80
N LEU A 52 -2.79 4.76 -6.58
CA LEU A 52 -2.48 3.55 -7.35
C LEU A 52 -3.71 3.10 -8.16
N ASP A 53 -3.49 2.52 -9.34
CA ASP A 53 -4.57 1.87 -10.08
C ASP A 53 -5.02 0.60 -9.35
N TYR A 54 -6.29 0.23 -9.54
CA TYR A 54 -6.87 -0.92 -8.86
C TYR A 54 -6.17 -2.26 -9.21
N PRO A 55 -5.84 -2.56 -10.48
CA PRO A 55 -5.10 -3.78 -10.83
C PRO A 55 -3.78 -3.94 -10.07
N SER A 56 -2.95 -2.88 -10.02
CA SER A 56 -1.68 -2.88 -9.28
C SER A 56 -1.91 -3.09 -7.79
N TYR A 57 -2.88 -2.37 -7.21
CA TYR A 57 -3.25 -2.50 -5.80
C TYR A 57 -3.74 -3.92 -5.45
N ALA A 58 -4.64 -4.46 -6.26
CA ALA A 58 -5.22 -5.78 -6.07
C ALA A 58 -4.15 -6.88 -6.16
N THR A 59 -3.19 -6.74 -7.07
CA THR A 59 -2.06 -7.65 -7.22
C THR A 59 -1.22 -7.71 -5.94
N VAL A 60 -0.81 -6.56 -5.40
CA VAL A 60 -0.03 -6.50 -4.15
C VAL A 60 -0.82 -7.08 -2.98
N ARG A 61 -2.10 -6.76 -2.86
CA ARG A 61 -2.94 -7.27 -1.77
C ARG A 61 -3.19 -8.78 -1.89
N ALA A 62 -3.27 -9.32 -3.12
CA ALA A 62 -3.43 -10.75 -3.35
C ALA A 62 -2.17 -11.54 -2.98
N THR A 63 -0.97 -11.01 -3.27
CA THR A 63 0.30 -11.68 -2.98
C THR A 63 0.70 -11.58 -1.52
N THR A 64 0.53 -10.39 -0.91
CA THR A 64 0.98 -10.14 0.47
C THR A 64 -0.08 -10.46 1.51
N GLY A 65 -1.37 -10.40 1.14
CA GLY A 65 -2.50 -10.42 2.09
C GLY A 65 -2.68 -9.14 2.92
N HIS A 66 -1.84 -8.12 2.71
CA HIS A 66 -1.80 -6.90 3.51
C HIS A 66 -2.13 -5.66 2.67
N ASP A 67 -2.44 -4.55 3.35
CA ASP A 67 -2.59 -3.25 2.70
C ASP A 67 -1.23 -2.58 2.47
N ILE A 68 -1.17 -1.68 1.47
CA ILE A 68 0.02 -0.84 1.24
C ILE A 68 0.03 0.30 2.26
N VAL A 69 1.10 0.40 3.03
CA VAL A 69 1.26 1.41 4.11
C VAL A 69 2.30 2.48 3.79
N ALA A 70 3.18 2.24 2.82
CA ALA A 70 4.21 3.18 2.42
C ALA A 70 4.61 3.01 0.95
N PHE A 71 5.06 4.10 0.33
CA PHE A 71 5.78 4.09 -0.94
C PHE A 71 7.22 4.56 -0.73
N LEU A 72 8.16 3.86 -1.35
CA LEU A 72 9.54 4.32 -1.52
C LEU A 72 9.69 4.88 -2.94
N TYR A 73 9.94 6.18 -3.05
CA TYR A 73 10.26 6.83 -4.31
C TYR A 73 11.77 6.95 -4.44
N SER A 74 12.31 6.73 -5.63
CA SER A 74 13.69 7.15 -5.92
C SER A 74 13.69 8.59 -6.43
N SER A 75 14.79 9.32 -6.19
CA SER A 75 15.01 10.65 -6.77
C SER A 75 14.82 10.65 -8.28
N ASN A 76 15.27 9.58 -8.96
CA ASN A 76 15.10 9.40 -10.40
C ASN A 76 13.62 9.21 -10.80
N ALA A 77 12.85 8.44 -10.03
CA ALA A 77 11.40 8.28 -10.28
C ALA A 77 10.63 9.60 -10.12
N LEU A 78 11.13 10.51 -9.29
CA LEU A 78 10.59 11.87 -9.14
C LEU A 78 11.20 12.88 -10.14
N HIS A 79 12.20 12.47 -10.91
CA HIS A 79 13.04 13.32 -11.75
C HIS A 79 13.69 14.48 -10.98
N LEU A 80 14.07 14.22 -9.72
CA LEU A 80 14.83 15.14 -8.89
C LEU A 80 16.31 14.80 -9.04
N PHE A 81 17.06 15.69 -9.70
CA PHE A 81 18.49 15.50 -9.94
C PHE A 81 19.36 16.53 -9.21
N ARG A 82 18.77 17.64 -8.75
CA ARG A 82 19.45 18.72 -8.02
C ARG A 82 18.67 19.08 -6.76
N ALA A 83 19.37 19.51 -5.72
CA ALA A 83 18.76 19.81 -4.42
C ALA A 83 17.76 20.98 -4.48
N ASP A 84 18.04 21.97 -5.32
CA ASP A 84 17.22 23.16 -5.56
C ASP A 84 16.07 22.92 -6.56
N GLN A 85 16.08 21.81 -7.28
CA GLN A 85 15.11 21.53 -8.33
C GLN A 85 13.70 21.36 -7.75
N ALA A 86 12.75 22.14 -8.25
CA ALA A 86 11.33 21.96 -7.95
C ALA A 86 10.77 20.69 -8.61
N LEU A 87 9.85 20.02 -7.92
CA LEU A 87 9.10 18.92 -8.51
C LEU A 87 8.10 19.47 -9.53
N ALA A 88 7.94 18.78 -10.67
CA ALA A 88 6.92 19.14 -11.64
C ALA A 88 5.53 19.16 -10.99
N ALA A 89 4.72 20.18 -11.30
CA ALA A 89 3.44 20.45 -10.64
C ALA A 89 2.50 19.22 -10.64
N GLU A 90 2.42 18.48 -11.75
CA GLU A 90 1.63 17.27 -11.85
C GLU A 90 2.06 16.18 -10.84
N ARG A 91 3.37 15.96 -10.68
CA ARG A 91 3.90 14.98 -9.72
C ARG A 91 3.72 15.46 -8.30
N ALA A 92 3.91 16.75 -8.03
CA ALA A 92 3.66 17.35 -6.73
C ALA A 92 2.19 17.18 -6.33
N ALA A 93 1.25 17.49 -7.24
CA ALA A 93 -0.18 17.29 -7.04
C ALA A 93 -0.52 15.81 -6.80
N LYS A 94 0.06 14.88 -7.58
CA LYS A 94 -0.15 13.45 -7.39
C LYS A 94 0.33 12.96 -6.02
N LEU A 95 1.50 13.40 -5.56
CA LEU A 95 2.02 13.06 -4.23
C LEU A 95 1.18 13.69 -3.12
N ALA A 96 0.71 14.93 -3.31
CA ALA A 96 -0.12 15.64 -2.34
C ALA A 96 -1.52 15.01 -2.20
N ALA A 97 -2.07 14.47 -3.28
CA ALA A 97 -3.36 13.78 -3.28
C ALA A 97 -3.35 12.43 -2.52
N GLN A 98 -2.16 11.87 -2.24
CA GLN A 98 -2.04 10.60 -1.52
C GLN A 98 -2.31 10.77 -0.03
N SER A 99 -3.17 9.92 0.51
CA SER A 99 -3.57 9.94 1.92
C SER A 99 -3.50 8.54 2.56
N GLY A 100 -3.29 8.51 3.88
CA GLY A 100 -3.22 7.27 4.64
C GLY A 100 -2.07 6.33 4.22
N VAL A 101 -1.00 6.88 3.64
CA VAL A 101 0.20 6.16 3.21
C VAL A 101 1.43 7.00 3.51
N ALA A 102 2.49 6.38 4.01
CA ALA A 102 3.78 7.05 4.19
C ALA A 102 4.50 7.21 2.85
N ARG A 103 5.27 8.30 2.72
CA ARG A 103 6.13 8.54 1.56
C ARG A 103 7.58 8.60 2.05
N GLN A 104 8.42 7.77 1.46
CA GLN A 104 9.85 7.68 1.72
C GLN A 104 10.61 8.02 0.44
N LEU A 105 11.82 8.54 0.59
CA LEU A 105 12.68 8.93 -0.53
C LEU A 105 14.03 8.21 -0.43
N ALA A 106 14.37 7.46 -1.48
CA ALA A 106 15.73 7.03 -1.75
C ALA A 106 16.39 8.06 -2.66
N ALA A 107 17.43 8.72 -2.16
CA ALA A 107 18.24 9.66 -2.92
C ALA A 107 19.70 9.21 -2.94
N GLN A 108 20.42 9.57 -4.01
CA GLN A 108 21.84 9.31 -4.17
C GLN A 108 22.61 10.65 -4.11
N PRO A 109 23.86 10.67 -3.61
CA PRO A 109 24.68 11.87 -3.65
C PRO A 109 24.71 12.52 -5.05
N PRO A 110 24.69 13.86 -5.13
CA PRO A 110 24.83 14.83 -4.03
C PRO A 110 23.52 15.18 -3.29
N LEU A 111 22.41 14.50 -3.56
CA LEU A 111 21.14 14.77 -2.88
C LEU A 111 21.17 14.21 -1.45
N ASP A 112 20.97 15.08 -0.47
CA ASP A 112 20.64 14.65 0.89
C ASP A 112 19.18 14.16 0.95
N PRO A 113 18.91 12.90 1.31
CA PRO A 113 17.55 12.36 1.37
C PRO A 113 16.63 13.13 2.32
N ALA A 114 17.14 13.60 3.45
CA ALA A 114 16.33 14.30 4.45
C ALA A 114 15.90 15.69 3.95
N ALA A 115 16.82 16.48 3.43
CA ALA A 115 16.53 17.78 2.82
C ALA A 115 15.61 17.66 1.61
N ALA A 116 15.83 16.66 0.74
CA ALA A 116 14.99 16.43 -0.43
C ALA A 116 13.56 16.02 -0.04
N LEU A 117 13.38 15.19 1.00
CA LEU A 117 12.07 14.81 1.53
C LEU A 117 11.34 16.00 2.17
N ALA A 118 12.05 16.84 2.93
CA ALA A 118 11.48 18.08 3.49
C ALA A 118 11.02 19.05 2.38
N GLY A 119 11.80 19.18 1.30
CA GLY A 119 11.43 19.97 0.12
C GLY A 119 10.17 19.47 -0.60
N LEU A 120 9.88 18.16 -0.54
CA LEU A 120 8.64 17.59 -1.06
C LEU A 120 7.42 17.95 -0.19
N ALA A 121 7.60 18.08 1.12
CA ALA A 121 6.53 18.51 2.03
C ALA A 121 6.23 20.02 1.93
N GLY A 122 7.27 20.84 1.71
CA GLY A 122 7.16 22.30 1.64
C GLY A 122 6.68 22.90 0.30
N ARG A 123 6.67 22.12 -0.78
CA ARG A 123 6.29 22.58 -2.14
C ARG A 123 4.88 22.15 -2.58
N ALA A 124 4.05 21.68 -1.65
CA ALA A 124 2.65 21.35 -1.87
C ALA A 124 1.70 22.55 -1.71
N ALA A 125 2.23 23.75 -1.44
CA ALA A 125 1.47 24.98 -1.34
C ALA A 125 2.08 26.03 -2.28
N HIS A 126 1.52 26.14 -3.49
CA HIS A 126 1.33 27.37 -4.26
C HIS A 126 0.60 27.04 -5.56
#